data_AF-A0A1H1FLJ3-F1
#
_entry.id   AF-A0A1H1FLJ3-F1
#
_cell.length_a   1.000
_cell.length_b   1.000
_cell.length_c   1.000
_cell.angle_alpha   90.00
_cell.angle_beta   90.00
_cell.angle_gamma   90.00
#
_symmetry.space_group_name_H-M   'P 1'
#
loop_
_entity.id
_entity.type
_entity.pdbx_description
1 polymer ?
#
loop_
_entity_poly.entity_id
_entity_poly.type
_entity_poly.pdbx_seq_one_letter_code
_entity_poly.pdbx_strand_id
1 'polypeptide(L)'
;MSDLIRSSGAWWAQSSKHARLTAVGATAIVIILGLITWNVWVSPSGTVSTAVHQALGVTPPKKKISAAELQSKLTAAQKEIWALEGKLDSTSAQAGSRADQISQLKGQIASLQSELGAATSGSGGTASSGGSGSGAKAAGSTSSGGGSGSGNGSGSGSGNGSGSGNGSGSGNGSGSGAPATNPNSGPSKDPDGTDPISTPTKAQILAQQSRWYGLYTAQSPFNWSEYDQVSQEVGKATNMVGFFQGFDQDFNANAVQRSWANGRLPMMTWESLPAKTGNDQPYIEGYTNQDIISGKFDAYLTKYAQALTSNGMPLVIRLDHEMNGQWYNWSESSKQQNAAGSYKAMWQHVWQVFQDNGANQYAIWDWSPSRIDKLGNTKYQTLEYMQNYYPGAQYVDWVGMSGYYRDATEQPTFENTFGATLAQIRQVAPGKGIVLNEIGATETGGSVSNSQKSQWIDSLFDALADPANKDIIGFAYFSETATTIVDGTRTTNDWRLDSRSDSLQAFADGIKRTDIDYDLQEVKQ
;
A
#
# COMPACT_ATOMS: atom_id res chain seq x y z
N MET A 1 -54.23 10.83 -65.92
CA MET A 1 -54.36 9.78 -64.90
C MET A 1 -53.22 8.81 -65.12
N SER A 2 -52.14 8.74 -64.36
CA SER A 2 -51.67 9.38 -63.12
C SER A 2 -50.23 8.87 -63.03
N ASP A 3 -49.23 9.73 -63.21
CA ASP A 3 -48.48 10.41 -62.15
C ASP A 3 -47.59 9.47 -61.30
N LEU A 4 -46.28 9.55 -61.58
CA LEU A 4 -45.19 9.99 -60.66
C LEU A 4 -43.86 9.31 -61.04
N ILE A 5 -43.02 9.95 -61.88
CA ILE A 5 -41.83 10.77 -61.53
C ILE A 5 -40.66 9.87 -61.04
N ARG A 6 -39.63 9.58 -61.86
CA ARG A 6 -38.38 10.37 -62.14
C ARG A 6 -37.60 10.68 -60.84
N SER A 7 -36.28 10.68 -60.72
CA SER A 7 -35.12 10.45 -61.60
C SER A 7 -33.85 10.63 -60.74
N SER A 8 -32.77 9.95 -61.12
CA SER A 8 -31.36 10.39 -61.06
C SER A 8 -30.76 10.98 -59.75
N GLY A 9 -29.80 10.24 -59.18
CA GLY A 9 -28.77 10.77 -58.28
C GLY A 9 -27.39 10.24 -58.70
N ALA A 10 -26.42 11.14 -58.76
CA ALA A 10 -25.20 11.08 -59.56
C ALA A 10 -24.00 10.34 -58.94
N TRP A 11 -23.07 10.06 -59.84
CA TRP A 11 -21.72 9.50 -59.76
C TRP A 11 -20.76 10.34 -58.90
N TRP A 12 -20.58 9.93 -57.65
CA TRP A 12 -19.28 9.75 -56.97
C TRP A 12 -19.53 8.99 -55.67
N ALA A 13 -18.92 7.81 -55.55
CA ALA A 13 -18.95 7.03 -54.33
C ALA A 13 -17.72 7.37 -53.48
N GLN A 14 -17.92 7.75 -52.21
CA GLN A 14 -16.92 7.57 -51.16
C GLN A 14 -17.59 7.00 -49.89
N SER A 15 -17.24 5.75 -49.61
CA SER A 15 -17.13 5.07 -48.30
C SER A 15 -17.85 5.69 -47.10
N SER A 16 -18.90 5.00 -46.62
CA SER A 16 -19.63 5.30 -45.38
C SER A 16 -18.83 5.05 -44.08
N LYS A 17 -17.51 4.81 -44.15
CA LYS A 17 -16.67 4.60 -42.95
C LYS A 17 -16.18 5.90 -42.28
N HIS A 18 -16.28 7.06 -42.94
CA HIS A 18 -15.82 8.33 -42.35
C HIS A 18 -16.91 9.28 -41.85
N ALA A 19 -18.19 9.09 -42.21
CA ALA A 19 -19.28 9.96 -41.74
C ALA A 19 -19.48 9.90 -40.21
N ARG A 20 -19.21 8.75 -39.57
CA ARG A 20 -19.24 8.62 -38.10
C ARG A 20 -18.03 9.27 -37.43
N LEU A 21 -16.86 9.24 -38.05
CA LEU A 21 -15.65 9.90 -37.52
C LEU A 21 -15.73 11.43 -37.65
N THR A 22 -16.32 11.95 -38.74
CA THR A 22 -16.55 13.39 -38.91
C THR A 22 -17.64 13.90 -37.97
N ALA A 23 -18.68 13.11 -37.71
CA ALA A 23 -19.70 13.44 -36.71
C ALA A 23 -19.13 13.43 -35.28
N VAL A 24 -18.33 12.42 -34.92
CA VAL A 24 -17.67 12.34 -33.60
C VAL A 24 -16.63 13.46 -33.45
N GLY A 25 -15.89 13.81 -34.50
CA GLY A 25 -14.95 14.93 -34.50
C GLY A 25 -15.64 16.29 -34.35
N ALA A 26 -16.78 16.51 -35.03
CA ALA A 26 -17.56 17.74 -34.89
C ALA A 26 -18.23 17.85 -33.51
N THR A 27 -18.74 16.74 -32.95
CA THR A 27 -19.29 16.72 -31.59
C THR A 27 -18.20 16.92 -30.54
N ALA A 28 -17.01 16.36 -30.73
CA ALA A 28 -15.86 16.59 -29.85
C ALA A 28 -15.40 18.06 -29.89
N ILE A 29 -15.38 18.70 -31.06
CA ILE A 29 -15.06 20.13 -31.19
C ILE A 29 -16.13 21.00 -30.53
N VAL A 30 -17.43 20.67 -30.67
CA VAL A 30 -18.51 21.40 -29.99
C VAL A 30 -18.48 21.18 -28.48
N ILE A 31 -18.12 19.99 -28.00
CA ILE A 31 -17.92 19.72 -26.57
C ILE A 31 -16.68 20.46 -26.05
N ILE A 32 -15.58 20.50 -26.80
CA ILE A 32 -14.37 21.24 -26.42
C ILE A 32 -14.65 22.75 -26.42
N LEU A 33 -15.34 23.28 -27.42
CA LEU A 33 -15.77 24.69 -27.45
C LEU A 33 -16.76 24.99 -26.33
N GLY A 34 -17.68 24.06 -26.03
CA GLY A 34 -18.57 24.15 -24.88
C GLY A 34 -17.83 24.14 -23.54
N LEU A 35 -16.79 23.31 -23.40
CA LEU A 35 -15.94 23.22 -22.22
C LEU A 35 -15.02 24.44 -22.07
N ILE A 36 -14.54 25.02 -23.16
CA ILE A 36 -13.79 26.29 -23.16
C ILE A 36 -14.73 27.43 -22.78
N THR A 37 -15.93 27.48 -23.35
CA THR A 37 -16.95 28.50 -23.02
C THR A 37 -17.38 28.36 -21.56
N TRP A 38 -17.55 27.13 -21.07
CA TRP A 38 -17.82 26.82 -19.67
C TRP A 38 -16.65 27.20 -18.77
N ASN A 39 -15.40 26.91 -19.15
CA ASN A 39 -14.21 27.30 -18.38
C ASN A 39 -14.07 28.82 -18.28
N VAL A 40 -14.35 29.56 -19.36
CA VAL A 40 -14.35 31.03 -19.36
C VAL A 40 -15.47 31.58 -18.46
N TRP A 41 -16.63 30.92 -18.40
CA TRP A 41 -17.76 31.37 -17.58
C TRP A 41 -17.69 30.95 -16.10
N VAL A 42 -17.02 29.83 -15.81
CA VAL A 42 -16.91 29.26 -14.45
C VAL A 42 -15.59 29.63 -13.77
N SER A 43 -14.54 29.98 -14.52
CA SER A 43 -13.24 30.42 -13.99
C SER A 43 -12.81 31.77 -14.60
N PRO A 44 -13.28 32.90 -14.04
CA PRO A 44 -12.97 34.24 -14.57
C PRO A 44 -11.47 34.60 -14.50
N SER A 45 -10.66 33.82 -13.79
CA SER A 45 -9.26 34.12 -13.44
C SER A 45 -8.20 33.24 -14.12
N GLY A 46 -8.57 32.34 -15.03
CA GLY A 46 -7.60 31.50 -15.77
C GLY A 46 -6.81 32.28 -16.83
N THR A 47 -5.60 31.81 -17.18
CA THR A 47 -4.68 32.44 -18.17
C THR A 47 -5.31 32.68 -19.54
N VAL A 48 -6.23 31.80 -19.98
CA VAL A 48 -6.99 31.96 -21.24
C VAL A 48 -8.07 33.05 -21.13
N SER A 49 -8.75 33.15 -19.98
CA SER A 49 -9.70 34.22 -19.66
C SER A 49 -8.99 35.58 -19.64
N THR A 50 -7.80 35.64 -19.02
CA THR A 50 -6.97 36.84 -18.96
C THR A 50 -6.54 37.32 -20.35
N ALA A 51 -6.13 36.43 -21.25
CA ALA A 51 -5.75 36.78 -22.62
C ALA A 51 -6.92 37.32 -23.45
N VAL A 52 -8.14 36.76 -23.27
CA VAL A 52 -9.36 37.21 -23.96
C VAL A 52 -9.87 38.54 -23.40
N HIS A 53 -9.82 38.75 -22.08
CA HIS A 53 -10.22 40.01 -21.45
C HIS A 53 -9.24 41.16 -21.72
N GLN A 54 -7.95 40.86 -21.86
CA GLN A 54 -6.92 41.82 -22.24
C GLN A 54 -7.03 42.22 -23.71
N ALA A 55 -7.55 41.34 -24.57
CA ALA A 55 -7.89 41.64 -25.95
C ALA A 55 -9.21 42.43 -26.11
N LEU A 56 -10.14 42.33 -25.15
CA LEU A 56 -11.49 42.93 -25.23
C LEU A 56 -11.69 44.16 -24.31
N GLY A 57 -10.74 44.49 -23.42
CA GLY A 57 -10.77 45.71 -22.62
C GLY A 57 -11.85 45.79 -21.53
N VAL A 58 -12.39 44.65 -21.07
CA VAL A 58 -13.45 44.60 -20.05
C VAL A 58 -13.04 43.75 -18.84
N THR A 59 -13.13 44.33 -17.65
CA THR A 59 -12.83 43.67 -16.36
C THR A 59 -14.09 43.00 -15.78
N PRO A 60 -14.10 41.68 -15.50
CA PRO A 60 -15.27 41.00 -14.94
C PRO A 60 -15.37 41.15 -13.41
N PRO A 61 -16.59 41.09 -12.83
CA PRO A 61 -16.78 41.19 -11.38
C PRO A 61 -16.42 39.85 -10.68
N LYS A 62 -15.74 39.95 -9.53
CA LYS A 62 -15.35 38.79 -8.70
C LYS A 62 -16.57 38.13 -8.06
N LYS A 63 -16.93 36.91 -8.47
CA LYS A 63 -17.86 36.05 -7.72
C LYS A 63 -17.05 35.20 -6.73
N LYS A 64 -17.21 35.46 -5.43
CA LYS A 64 -16.59 34.66 -4.34
C LYS A 64 -17.30 33.31 -4.26
N ILE A 65 -16.61 32.21 -4.58
CA ILE A 65 -17.04 30.86 -4.21
C ILE A 65 -16.66 30.65 -2.75
N SER A 66 -17.57 30.13 -1.93
CA SER A 66 -17.33 29.92 -0.51
C SER A 66 -16.44 28.68 -0.27
N ALA A 67 -15.61 28.69 0.78
CA ALA A 67 -14.77 27.54 1.14
C ALA A 67 -15.58 26.25 1.36
N ALA A 68 -16.83 26.37 1.80
CA ALA A 68 -17.75 25.24 1.95
C ALA A 68 -18.16 24.60 0.60
N GLU A 69 -18.34 25.40 -0.45
CA GLU A 69 -18.62 24.89 -1.80
C GLU A 69 -17.40 24.20 -2.42
N LEU A 70 -16.18 24.70 -2.14
CA LEU A 70 -14.94 24.03 -2.54
C LEU A 70 -14.76 22.70 -1.80
N GLN A 71 -15.04 22.66 -0.49
CA GLN A 71 -14.97 21.43 0.31
C GLN A 71 -15.97 20.36 -0.17
N SER A 72 -17.19 20.78 -0.54
CA SER A 72 -18.21 19.88 -1.10
C SER A 72 -17.77 19.28 -2.43
N LYS A 73 -17.18 20.11 -3.32
CA LYS A 73 -16.64 19.66 -4.60
C LYS A 73 -15.43 18.72 -4.43
N LEU A 74 -14.54 19.00 -3.48
CA LEU A 74 -13.41 18.14 -3.15
C LEU A 74 -13.89 16.76 -2.69
N THR A 75 -14.88 16.74 -1.78
CA THR A 75 -15.47 15.49 -1.25
C THR A 75 -16.15 14.68 -2.35
N ALA A 76 -16.88 15.33 -3.26
CA ALA A 76 -17.52 14.67 -4.38
C ALA A 76 -16.52 14.07 -5.38
N ALA A 77 -15.46 14.82 -5.72
CA ALA A 77 -14.40 14.34 -6.62
C ALA A 77 -13.64 13.16 -6.02
N GLN A 78 -13.34 13.20 -4.72
CA GLN A 78 -12.63 12.13 -4.02
C GLN A 78 -13.46 10.84 -3.97
N LYS A 79 -14.77 10.95 -3.78
CA LYS A 79 -15.71 9.82 -3.87
C LYS A 79 -15.78 9.21 -5.26
N GLU A 80 -15.67 10.03 -6.31
CA GLU A 80 -15.68 9.56 -7.70
C GLU A 80 -14.38 8.83 -8.07
N ILE A 81 -13.23 9.30 -7.58
CA ILE A 81 -11.93 8.60 -7.70
C ILE A 81 -12.00 7.23 -7.03
N TRP A 82 -12.47 7.13 -5.78
CA TRP A 82 -12.61 5.85 -5.10
C TRP A 82 -13.51 4.87 -5.86
N ALA A 83 -14.59 5.37 -6.47
CA ALA A 83 -15.48 4.54 -7.28
C ALA A 83 -14.84 4.09 -8.60
N LEU A 84 -13.92 4.87 -9.17
CA LEU A 84 -13.20 4.54 -10.40
C LEU A 84 -12.02 3.59 -10.13
N GLU A 85 -11.27 3.80 -9.05
CA GLU A 85 -10.23 2.90 -8.54
C GLU A 85 -10.82 1.52 -8.23
N GLY A 86 -11.92 1.44 -7.48
CA GLY A 86 -12.57 0.16 -7.21
C GLY A 86 -13.10 -0.56 -8.48
N LYS A 87 -13.39 0.17 -9.56
CA LYS A 87 -13.76 -0.44 -10.85
C LYS A 87 -12.55 -0.82 -11.71
N LEU A 88 -11.40 -0.18 -11.48
CA LEU A 88 -10.12 -0.49 -12.12
C LEU A 88 -9.63 -1.87 -11.68
N ASP A 89 -9.67 -2.13 -10.37
CA ASP A 89 -9.26 -3.40 -9.75
C ASP A 89 -10.07 -4.60 -10.26
N SER A 90 -11.31 -4.37 -10.71
CA SER A 90 -12.19 -5.42 -11.24
C SER A 90 -12.05 -5.71 -12.74
N THR A 91 -11.23 -4.99 -13.51
CA THR A 91 -11.15 -5.19 -14.99
C THR A 91 -9.79 -4.83 -15.60
N SER A 92 -9.04 -5.84 -16.07
CA SER A 92 -7.67 -5.67 -16.60
C SER A 92 -7.57 -5.02 -17.99
N ALA A 93 -8.62 -5.06 -18.82
CA ALA A 93 -8.54 -4.59 -20.21
C ALA A 93 -8.81 -3.08 -20.42
N GLN A 94 -9.33 -2.37 -19.41
CA GLN A 94 -9.60 -0.92 -19.47
C GLN A 94 -8.70 -0.10 -18.54
N ALA A 95 -7.65 -0.73 -18.00
CA ALA A 95 -6.88 -0.14 -16.92
C ALA A 95 -6.07 1.10 -17.33
N GLY A 96 -5.54 1.12 -18.55
CA GLY A 96 -4.76 2.25 -19.07
C GLY A 96 -5.57 3.56 -19.14
N SER A 97 -6.75 3.57 -19.78
CA SER A 97 -7.50 4.82 -19.96
C SER A 97 -8.11 5.37 -18.66
N ARG A 98 -8.27 4.51 -17.64
CA ARG A 98 -8.79 4.88 -16.34
C ARG A 98 -7.68 5.35 -15.39
N ALA A 99 -6.50 4.77 -15.49
CA ALA A 99 -5.29 5.30 -14.84
C ALA A 99 -5.01 6.74 -15.31
N ASP A 100 -5.18 7.02 -16.60
CA ASP A 100 -5.05 8.38 -17.15
C ASP A 100 -6.11 9.34 -16.58
N GLN A 101 -7.36 8.89 -16.43
CA GLN A 101 -8.44 9.67 -15.81
C GLN A 101 -8.16 9.96 -14.32
N ILE A 102 -7.64 8.97 -13.59
CA ILE A 102 -7.23 9.13 -12.19
C ILE A 102 -6.08 10.13 -12.08
N SER A 103 -5.08 10.05 -12.94
CA SER A 103 -3.96 11.00 -12.98
C SER A 103 -4.45 12.42 -13.27
N GLN A 104 -5.42 12.58 -14.17
CA GLN A 104 -6.00 13.89 -14.50
C GLN A 104 -6.82 14.46 -13.32
N LEU A 105 -7.59 13.61 -12.62
CA LEU A 105 -8.36 14.00 -11.44
C LEU A 105 -7.46 14.36 -10.26
N LYS A 106 -6.37 13.62 -10.02
CA LYS A 106 -5.35 13.96 -9.02
C LYS A 106 -4.73 15.34 -9.30
N GLY A 107 -4.44 15.64 -10.57
CA GLY A 107 -3.97 16.97 -10.98
C GLY A 107 -4.99 18.09 -10.73
N GLN A 108 -6.28 17.82 -10.93
CA GLN A 108 -7.36 18.79 -10.62
C GLN A 108 -7.49 19.04 -9.12
N ILE A 109 -7.34 18.01 -8.28
CA ILE A 109 -7.36 18.15 -6.82
C ILE A 109 -6.18 19.01 -6.34
N ALA A 110 -4.97 18.77 -6.84
CA ALA A 110 -3.80 19.57 -6.51
C ALA A 110 -4.00 21.06 -6.86
N SER A 111 -4.61 21.33 -8.01
CA SER A 111 -4.98 22.69 -8.42
C SER A 111 -6.02 23.32 -7.47
N LEU A 112 -7.07 22.58 -7.10
CA LEU A 112 -8.11 23.05 -6.18
C LEU A 112 -7.58 23.28 -4.75
N GLN A 113 -6.66 22.44 -4.28
CA GLN A 113 -5.98 22.61 -2.99
C GLN A 113 -5.11 23.87 -2.98
N SER A 114 -4.41 24.15 -4.08
CA SER A 114 -3.64 25.39 -4.24
C SER A 114 -4.55 26.63 -4.25
N GLU A 115 -5.71 26.56 -4.93
CA GLU A 115 -6.69 27.65 -4.96
C GLU A 115 -7.34 27.88 -3.58
N LEU A 116 -7.61 26.81 -2.83
CA LEU A 116 -8.13 26.88 -1.46
C LEU A 116 -7.13 27.55 -0.52
N GLY A 117 -5.84 27.20 -0.61
CA GLY A 117 -4.77 27.82 0.17
C GLY A 117 -4.63 29.33 -0.11
N ALA A 118 -4.77 29.74 -1.38
CA ALA A 118 -4.79 31.14 -1.78
C ALA A 118 -6.04 31.89 -1.29
N ALA A 119 -7.20 31.22 -1.21
CA ALA A 119 -8.43 31.81 -0.70
C ALA A 119 -8.40 32.01 0.83
N THR A 120 -7.77 31.10 1.58
CA THR A 120 -7.62 31.19 3.04
C THR A 120 -6.60 32.24 3.50
N SER A 121 -5.59 32.56 2.68
CA SER A 121 -4.62 33.61 2.99
C SER A 121 -5.10 35.03 2.66
N GLY A 122 -6.16 35.16 1.85
CA GLY A 122 -6.74 36.44 1.43
C GLY A 122 -7.81 37.04 2.35
N SER A 123 -8.16 36.41 3.48
CA SER A 123 -9.23 36.89 4.39
C SER A 123 -8.74 37.59 5.66
N GLY A 124 -7.43 37.83 5.81
CA GLY A 124 -6.86 38.53 6.96
C GLY A 124 -6.26 39.89 6.60
N GLY A 125 -7.08 40.95 6.51
CA GLY A 125 -6.56 42.31 6.58
C GLY A 125 -7.38 43.39 5.87
N THR A 126 -8.30 44.03 6.59
CA THR A 126 -8.68 45.42 6.32
C THR A 126 -9.23 46.10 7.58
N ALA A 127 -8.46 47.09 8.08
CA ALA A 127 -8.83 48.35 8.77
C ALA A 127 -7.56 48.80 9.54
N SER A 128 -7.03 50.01 9.49
CA SER A 128 -7.66 51.33 9.36
C SER A 128 -6.62 52.35 8.87
N SER A 129 -7.10 53.32 8.09
CA SER A 129 -6.43 54.52 7.57
C SER A 129 -6.17 55.59 8.62
N GLY A 130 -5.10 56.39 8.45
CA GLY A 130 -4.99 57.71 9.07
C GLY A 130 -3.66 58.45 8.90
N GLY A 131 -3.60 59.34 7.90
CA GLY A 131 -3.05 60.72 8.05
C GLY A 131 -1.54 60.98 8.17
N SER A 132 -0.97 61.44 7.05
CA SER A 132 -0.05 62.60 6.86
C SER A 132 1.11 62.90 7.84
N GLY A 133 2.32 63.04 7.28
CA GLY A 133 3.42 63.76 7.92
C GLY A 133 4.79 63.60 7.25
N SER A 134 5.13 64.52 6.36
CA SER A 134 6.42 64.72 5.68
C SER A 134 7.63 64.90 6.61
N GLY A 135 8.83 64.44 6.21
CA GLY A 135 10.06 64.81 6.92
C GLY A 135 11.38 64.14 6.49
N ALA A 136 11.81 64.35 5.25
CA ALA A 136 13.19 64.62 4.78
C ALA A 136 14.45 63.84 5.26
N LYS A 137 15.31 63.59 4.24
CA LYS A 137 16.77 63.38 4.18
C LYS A 137 17.27 61.94 4.41
N ALA A 138 17.72 61.19 3.39
CA ALA A 138 18.76 61.42 2.37
C ALA A 138 20.20 61.30 2.90
N ALA A 139 20.82 60.15 2.60
CA ALA A 139 22.12 59.94 1.93
C ALA A 139 22.29 58.40 1.86
N GLY A 140 22.35 57.71 0.72
CA GLY A 140 23.09 58.00 -0.52
C GLY A 140 24.58 57.71 -0.24
N SER A 141 25.26 56.76 -0.86
CA SER A 141 25.37 56.49 -2.30
C SER A 141 26.11 55.14 -2.50
N THR A 142 25.65 54.18 -3.32
CA THR A 142 26.03 53.92 -4.74
C THR A 142 27.51 53.51 -4.92
N SER A 143 27.92 52.57 -5.78
CA SER A 143 27.36 51.96 -6.99
C SER A 143 28.26 50.76 -7.41
N SER A 144 27.67 49.66 -7.90
CA SER A 144 27.72 49.15 -9.30
C SER A 144 28.99 48.43 -9.78
N GLY A 145 28.78 47.31 -10.49
CA GLY A 145 29.71 46.81 -11.51
C GLY A 145 29.63 45.29 -11.65
N GLY A 146 29.05 44.80 -12.75
CA GLY A 146 28.86 43.39 -13.05
C GLY A 146 30.06 42.71 -13.72
N GLY A 147 29.90 41.42 -14.02
CA GLY A 147 30.85 40.65 -14.81
C GLY A 147 30.55 39.17 -14.82
N SER A 148 29.95 38.69 -15.91
CA SER A 148 29.79 37.27 -16.24
C SER A 148 31.13 36.67 -16.68
N GLY A 149 31.41 35.43 -16.29
CA GLY A 149 32.59 34.69 -16.74
C GLY A 149 32.37 33.18 -16.65
N SER A 150 32.11 32.57 -17.81
CA SER A 150 32.12 31.12 -18.05
C SER A 150 33.56 30.59 -18.10
N GLY A 151 33.83 29.47 -17.43
CA GLY A 151 35.12 28.77 -17.47
C GLY A 151 34.94 27.27 -17.62
N ASN A 152 35.28 26.74 -18.80
CA ASN A 152 35.54 25.33 -19.04
C ASN A 152 36.84 24.93 -18.35
N GLY A 153 36.84 23.81 -17.62
CA GLY A 153 38.03 23.18 -17.08
C GLY A 153 38.00 21.68 -17.35
N SER A 154 38.69 21.24 -18.40
CA SER A 154 38.98 19.84 -18.69
C SER A 154 40.08 19.34 -17.76
N GLY A 155 39.81 18.30 -16.97
CA GLY A 155 40.79 17.63 -16.12
C GLY A 155 40.77 16.13 -16.36
N SER A 156 41.70 15.66 -17.20
CA SER A 156 41.96 14.23 -17.43
C SER A 156 42.71 13.66 -16.24
N GLY A 157 42.11 12.69 -15.54
CA GLY A 157 42.73 11.95 -14.44
C GLY A 157 42.55 10.45 -14.64
N SER A 158 43.53 9.83 -15.30
CA SER A 158 43.63 8.38 -15.46
C SER A 158 44.07 7.75 -14.14
N GLY A 159 43.25 6.89 -13.55
CA GLY A 159 43.58 6.09 -12.37
C GLY A 159 43.10 4.66 -12.55
N ASN A 160 43.98 3.79 -13.06
CA ASN A 160 43.81 2.34 -12.99
C ASN A 160 44.07 1.89 -11.56
N GLY A 161 43.06 1.31 -10.91
CA GLY A 161 43.17 0.64 -9.62
C GLY A 161 42.42 -0.68 -9.66
N SER A 162 43.08 -1.71 -10.20
CA SER A 162 42.62 -3.10 -10.10
C SER A 162 42.85 -3.58 -8.66
N GLY A 163 41.77 -3.88 -7.95
CA GLY A 163 41.80 -4.41 -6.58
C GLY A 163 40.79 -5.54 -6.45
N SER A 164 41.13 -6.71 -6.98
CA SER A 164 40.45 -7.97 -6.73
C SER A 164 40.84 -8.49 -5.34
N GLY A 165 39.87 -8.56 -4.42
CA GLY A 165 40.04 -9.15 -3.10
C GLY A 165 38.88 -10.08 -2.78
N ASN A 166 39.05 -11.37 -3.09
CA ASN A 166 38.24 -12.43 -2.51
C ASN A 166 38.64 -12.62 -1.06
N GLY A 167 37.68 -12.44 -0.14
CA GLY A 167 37.83 -12.73 1.28
C GLY A 167 36.69 -13.61 1.77
N SER A 168 36.86 -14.93 1.68
CA SER A 168 36.03 -15.90 2.40
C SER A 168 36.48 -15.91 3.86
N GLY A 169 35.75 -15.18 4.71
CA GLY A 169 35.99 -15.12 6.15
C GLY A 169 34.84 -15.73 6.93
N SER A 170 34.95 -17.01 7.26
CA SER A 170 34.14 -17.64 8.32
C SER A 170 34.66 -17.15 9.68
N GLY A 171 34.02 -16.11 10.21
CA GLY A 171 34.31 -15.54 11.53
C GLY A 171 33.15 -15.75 12.49
N ASN A 172 33.34 -16.66 13.45
CA ASN A 172 32.54 -16.69 14.68
C ASN A 172 32.93 -15.47 15.52
N GLY A 173 32.14 -14.40 15.43
CA GLY A 173 32.31 -13.19 16.23
C GLY A 173 31.07 -12.95 17.09
N SER A 174 31.19 -13.12 18.41
CA SER A 174 30.28 -12.48 19.36
C SER A 174 30.49 -10.97 19.25
N GLY A 175 29.64 -10.31 18.46
CA GLY A 175 29.71 -8.88 18.18
C GLY A 175 28.30 -8.28 18.23
N SER A 176 28.19 -7.15 18.91
CA SER A 176 26.99 -6.33 19.04
C SER A 176 26.27 -6.07 17.69
N GLY A 177 25.04 -6.58 17.57
CA GLY A 177 23.86 -5.81 17.14
C GLY A 177 23.74 -5.29 15.71
N ALA A 178 24.44 -5.84 14.70
CA ALA A 178 24.14 -5.47 13.31
C ALA A 178 22.76 -6.07 12.88
N PRO A 179 21.88 -5.30 12.21
CA PRO A 179 20.60 -5.81 11.73
C PRO A 179 20.82 -6.96 10.74
N ALA A 180 19.95 -7.98 10.77
CA ALA A 180 20.07 -9.10 9.85
C ALA A 180 19.83 -8.64 8.40
N THR A 181 19.03 -7.59 8.20
CA THR A 181 18.73 -7.03 6.89
C THR A 181 19.39 -5.67 6.64
N ASN A 182 19.71 -5.40 5.37
CA ASN A 182 20.16 -4.09 4.91
C ASN A 182 19.24 -3.61 3.76
N PRO A 183 18.11 -2.98 4.07
CA PRO A 183 17.13 -2.55 3.08
C PRO A 183 17.73 -1.69 1.97
N ASN A 184 17.37 -1.97 0.72
CA ASN A 184 17.69 -1.08 -0.39
C ASN A 184 16.95 0.25 -0.19
N SER A 185 17.75 1.30 -0.04
CA SER A 185 17.27 2.65 0.18
C SER A 185 17.00 3.42 -1.12
N GLY A 186 17.33 2.88 -2.29
CA GLY A 186 17.00 3.47 -3.59
C GLY A 186 15.88 2.70 -4.28
N PRO A 187 15.65 2.96 -5.58
CA PRO A 187 14.73 2.17 -6.40
C PRO A 187 15.06 0.69 -6.29
N SER A 188 14.03 -0.14 -6.18
CA SER A 188 14.19 -1.57 -6.09
C SER A 188 14.79 -2.12 -7.38
N LYS A 189 15.59 -3.18 -7.24
CA LYS A 189 16.30 -3.81 -8.34
C LYS A 189 15.87 -5.26 -8.48
N ASP A 190 15.87 -5.75 -9.71
CA ASP A 190 15.73 -7.17 -9.98
C ASP A 190 17.11 -7.83 -9.97
N PRO A 191 17.22 -9.08 -9.50
CA PRO A 191 18.49 -9.81 -9.54
C PRO A 191 18.89 -10.01 -11.00
N ASP A 192 20.12 -9.61 -11.34
CA ASP A 192 20.67 -9.71 -12.69
C ASP A 192 21.38 -11.06 -12.96
N GLY A 193 21.44 -11.92 -11.94
CA GLY A 193 22.07 -13.24 -12.00
C GLY A 193 23.60 -13.23 -11.97
N THR A 194 24.22 -12.05 -11.86
CA THR A 194 25.68 -11.91 -11.86
C THR A 194 26.25 -11.74 -10.45
N ASP A 195 25.50 -11.09 -9.55
CA ASP A 195 25.88 -10.91 -8.15
C ASP A 195 25.14 -11.89 -7.22
N PRO A 196 25.85 -12.61 -6.33
CA PRO A 196 25.22 -13.43 -5.31
C PRO A 196 24.34 -12.57 -4.39
N ILE A 197 23.08 -12.99 -4.21
CA ILE A 197 22.17 -12.33 -3.28
C ILE A 197 22.58 -12.70 -1.86
N SER A 198 23.01 -11.70 -1.09
CA SER A 198 23.30 -11.88 0.33
C SER A 198 21.99 -12.13 1.08
N THR A 199 21.92 -13.23 1.83
CA THR A 199 20.72 -13.60 2.56
C THR A 199 21.09 -14.12 3.96
N PRO A 200 20.49 -13.59 5.03
CA PRO A 200 20.73 -14.09 6.38
C PRO A 200 20.17 -15.50 6.56
N THR A 201 20.75 -16.24 7.49
CA THR A 201 20.18 -17.51 7.95
C THR A 201 18.90 -17.29 8.75
N LYS A 202 18.03 -18.30 8.83
CA LYS A 202 16.85 -18.28 9.72
C LYS A 202 17.22 -17.89 11.16
N ALA A 203 18.32 -18.41 11.69
CA ALA A 203 18.78 -18.08 13.05
C ALA A 203 19.12 -16.60 13.22
N GLN A 204 19.75 -15.96 12.22
CA GLN A 204 20.03 -14.52 12.25
C GLN A 204 18.75 -13.69 12.18
N ILE A 205 17.77 -14.11 11.36
CA ILE A 205 16.47 -13.45 11.24
C ILE A 205 15.71 -13.50 12.59
N LEU A 206 15.66 -14.69 13.21
CA LEU A 206 15.00 -14.87 14.51
C LEU A 206 15.70 -14.14 15.66
N ALA A 207 17.01 -13.87 15.53
CA ALA A 207 17.79 -13.15 16.54
C ALA A 207 17.86 -11.63 16.30
N GLN A 208 17.27 -11.12 15.22
CA GLN A 208 17.28 -9.69 14.91
C GLN A 208 16.64 -8.89 16.04
N GLN A 209 17.30 -7.81 16.45
CA GLN A 209 16.81 -6.93 17.51
C GLN A 209 16.00 -5.75 16.97
N SER A 210 16.35 -5.26 15.78
CA SER A 210 15.58 -4.22 15.12
C SER A 210 14.24 -4.76 14.60
N ARG A 211 13.20 -3.93 14.71
CA ARG A 211 11.85 -4.33 14.34
C ARG A 211 11.64 -4.44 12.82
N TRP A 212 10.72 -5.31 12.43
CA TRP A 212 10.29 -5.50 11.05
C TRP A 212 9.26 -4.45 10.64
N TYR A 213 9.54 -3.73 9.57
CA TYR A 213 8.60 -2.86 8.86
C TYR A 213 8.33 -3.45 7.47
N GLY A 214 7.14 -4.03 7.34
CA GLY A 214 6.62 -4.61 6.12
C GLY A 214 5.56 -3.75 5.43
N LEU A 215 5.44 -3.96 4.13
CA LEU A 215 4.34 -3.45 3.32
C LEU A 215 3.76 -4.57 2.46
N TYR A 216 2.44 -4.56 2.33
CA TYR A 216 1.72 -5.16 1.20
C TYR A 216 1.29 -4.05 0.26
N THR A 217 1.61 -4.22 -1.02
CA THR A 217 1.04 -3.44 -2.12
C THR A 217 0.55 -4.38 -3.20
N ALA A 218 -0.34 -3.89 -4.07
CA ALA A 218 -1.15 -4.72 -4.96
C ALA A 218 -0.33 -5.63 -5.87
N GLN A 219 0.91 -5.24 -6.18
CA GLN A 219 1.81 -6.01 -7.05
C GLN A 219 3.13 -6.38 -6.40
N SER A 220 3.38 -6.10 -5.12
CA SER A 220 4.62 -6.53 -4.48
C SER A 220 4.66 -8.05 -4.25
N PRO A 221 5.83 -8.72 -4.37
CA PRO A 221 7.10 -8.27 -4.94
C PRO A 221 7.20 -8.53 -6.47
N PHE A 222 6.08 -8.64 -7.18
CA PHE A 222 6.00 -8.87 -8.63
C PHE A 222 6.25 -7.61 -9.46
N ASN A 223 5.98 -6.44 -8.88
CA ASN A 223 6.32 -5.12 -9.41
C ASN A 223 6.62 -4.18 -8.22
N TRP A 224 7.72 -3.44 -8.31
CA TRP A 224 8.17 -2.56 -7.24
C TRP A 224 7.65 -1.12 -7.34
N SER A 225 7.01 -0.70 -8.44
CA SER A 225 6.68 0.70 -8.68
C SER A 225 5.84 1.33 -7.56
N GLU A 226 4.74 0.69 -7.18
CA GLU A 226 3.87 1.18 -6.09
C GLU A 226 4.58 1.10 -4.74
N TYR A 227 5.31 0.01 -4.51
CA TYR A 227 6.06 -0.24 -3.29
C TYR A 227 7.14 0.82 -3.04
N ASP A 228 7.91 1.15 -4.08
CA ASP A 228 8.96 2.16 -4.07
C ASP A 228 8.37 3.56 -3.93
N GLN A 229 7.24 3.84 -4.61
CA GLN A 229 6.53 5.11 -4.46
C GLN A 229 6.10 5.33 -3.01
N VAL A 230 5.40 4.37 -2.39
CA VAL A 230 4.97 4.47 -0.99
C VAL A 230 6.18 4.61 -0.06
N SER A 231 7.26 3.86 -0.31
CA SER A 231 8.50 3.96 0.48
C SER A 231 9.13 5.35 0.37
N GLN A 232 9.14 5.95 -0.84
CA GLN A 232 9.66 7.29 -1.09
C GLN A 232 8.81 8.36 -0.39
N GLU A 233 7.49 8.25 -0.46
CA GLU A 233 6.54 9.17 0.18
C GLU A 233 6.64 9.12 1.71
N VAL A 234 6.79 7.93 2.29
CA VAL A 234 7.04 7.73 3.73
C VAL A 234 8.45 8.21 4.13
N GLY A 235 9.43 8.05 3.23
CA GLY A 235 10.82 8.44 3.44
C GLY A 235 11.67 7.42 4.22
N LYS A 236 11.18 6.19 4.40
CA LYS A 236 11.90 5.08 5.06
C LYS A 236 11.75 3.80 4.26
N ALA A 237 12.87 3.11 4.04
CA ALA A 237 12.89 1.81 3.37
C ALA A 237 12.40 0.71 4.32
N THR A 238 11.51 -0.14 3.83
CA THR A 238 11.05 -1.35 4.51
C THR A 238 12.11 -2.44 4.53
N ASN A 239 12.07 -3.29 5.55
CA ASN A 239 12.92 -4.49 5.67
C ASN A 239 12.13 -5.81 5.52
N MET A 240 10.84 -5.73 5.20
CA MET A 240 9.97 -6.88 4.95
C MET A 240 9.00 -6.58 3.81
N VAL A 241 8.60 -7.59 3.04
CA VAL A 241 7.61 -7.45 1.96
C VAL A 241 6.59 -8.57 2.03
N GLY A 242 5.31 -8.21 2.04
CA GLY A 242 4.20 -9.14 2.08
C GLY A 242 3.66 -9.48 0.69
N PHE A 243 3.25 -10.74 0.48
CA PHE A 243 2.48 -11.16 -0.69
C PHE A 243 1.62 -12.39 -0.39
N PHE A 244 0.68 -12.70 -1.28
CA PHE A 244 -0.22 -13.85 -1.17
C PHE A 244 0.09 -14.91 -2.22
N GLN A 245 -0.07 -16.18 -1.88
CA GLN A 245 -0.07 -17.30 -2.82
C GLN A 245 -1.15 -18.33 -2.46
N GLY A 246 -1.73 -18.95 -3.49
CA GLY A 246 -2.66 -20.07 -3.34
C GLY A 246 -1.97 -21.44 -3.54
N PHE A 247 -2.64 -22.50 -3.13
CA PHE A 247 -2.19 -23.89 -3.30
C PHE A 247 -2.26 -24.40 -4.76
N ASP A 248 -2.75 -23.59 -5.70
CA ASP A 248 -2.70 -23.84 -7.15
C ASP A 248 -1.43 -23.29 -7.81
N GLN A 249 -0.53 -22.68 -7.03
CA GLN A 249 0.70 -22.06 -7.51
C GLN A 249 1.96 -22.79 -7.02
N ASP A 250 2.96 -22.91 -7.89
CA ASP A 250 4.29 -23.38 -7.51
C ASP A 250 5.02 -22.36 -6.60
N PHE A 251 6.05 -22.83 -5.89
CA PHE A 251 6.93 -21.96 -5.10
C PHE A 251 7.52 -20.84 -5.96
N ASN A 252 7.31 -19.59 -5.54
CA ASN A 252 7.77 -18.43 -6.28
C ASN A 252 9.20 -18.03 -5.85
N ALA A 253 10.19 -18.77 -6.37
CA ALA A 253 11.60 -18.47 -6.12
C ALA A 253 11.97 -17.03 -6.49
N ASN A 254 11.42 -16.50 -7.59
CA ASN A 254 11.67 -15.13 -8.04
C ASN A 254 11.18 -14.10 -7.03
N ALA A 255 10.00 -14.29 -6.42
CA ALA A 255 9.50 -13.39 -5.37
C ALA A 255 10.46 -13.32 -4.18
N VAL A 256 10.97 -14.47 -3.73
CA VAL A 256 11.93 -14.56 -2.63
C VAL A 256 13.27 -13.91 -3.00
N GLN A 257 13.82 -14.25 -4.16
CA GLN A 257 15.09 -13.70 -4.64
C GLN A 257 15.03 -12.17 -4.83
N ARG A 258 13.97 -11.65 -5.46
CA ARG A 258 13.79 -10.21 -5.64
C ARG A 258 13.65 -9.47 -4.32
N SER A 259 13.01 -10.08 -3.33
CA SER A 259 12.90 -9.51 -1.98
C SER A 259 14.28 -9.39 -1.33
N TRP A 260 15.07 -10.47 -1.34
CA TRP A 260 16.42 -10.47 -0.76
C TRP A 260 17.43 -9.63 -1.55
N ALA A 261 17.31 -9.52 -2.87
CA ALA A 261 18.11 -8.59 -3.68
C ALA A 261 17.91 -7.12 -3.24
N ASN A 262 16.81 -6.82 -2.55
CA ASN A 262 16.52 -5.51 -1.97
C ASN A 262 16.65 -5.49 -0.44
N GLY A 263 17.24 -6.52 0.16
CA GLY A 263 17.46 -6.61 1.61
C GLY A 263 16.18 -6.71 2.42
N ARG A 264 15.09 -7.26 1.85
CA ARG A 264 13.77 -7.37 2.49
C ARG A 264 13.45 -8.83 2.75
N LEU A 265 13.00 -9.16 3.97
CA LEU A 265 12.48 -10.47 4.33
C LEU A 265 11.12 -10.69 3.63
N PRO A 266 11.00 -11.68 2.73
CA PRO A 266 9.69 -12.01 2.15
C PRO A 266 8.80 -12.66 3.19
N MET A 267 7.55 -12.19 3.28
CA MET A 267 6.47 -12.82 4.03
C MET A 267 5.38 -13.24 3.07
N MET A 268 5.21 -14.55 2.93
CA MET A 268 4.17 -15.16 2.12
C MET A 268 2.98 -15.53 3.00
N THR A 269 1.83 -14.92 2.73
CA THR A 269 0.55 -15.47 3.17
C THR A 269 0.17 -16.60 2.23
N TRP A 270 0.17 -17.82 2.74
CA TRP A 270 -0.06 -19.02 1.93
C TRP A 270 -1.43 -19.58 2.24
N GLU A 271 -2.30 -19.59 1.24
CA GLU A 271 -3.70 -19.91 1.38
C GLU A 271 -4.00 -21.27 0.76
N SER A 272 -4.59 -22.17 1.54
CA SER A 272 -4.94 -23.53 1.10
C SER A 272 -6.18 -23.57 0.20
N LEU A 273 -6.16 -22.75 -0.85
CA LEU A 273 -7.17 -22.64 -1.90
C LEU A 273 -6.54 -22.09 -3.18
N PRO A 274 -7.22 -22.13 -4.34
CA PRO A 274 -6.74 -21.48 -5.55
C PRO A 274 -6.64 -19.96 -5.38
N ALA A 275 -5.56 -19.32 -5.82
CA ALA A 275 -5.25 -17.91 -5.59
C ALA A 275 -6.28 -16.91 -6.14
N LYS A 276 -7.19 -17.35 -7.02
CA LYS A 276 -8.28 -16.52 -7.59
C LYS A 276 -9.63 -16.74 -6.91
N THR A 277 -9.65 -17.44 -5.78
CA THR A 277 -10.86 -17.64 -5.00
C THR A 277 -11.31 -16.31 -4.37
N GLY A 278 -12.59 -15.97 -4.51
CA GLY A 278 -13.14 -14.77 -3.89
C GLY A 278 -13.38 -14.95 -2.39
N ASN A 279 -13.30 -13.85 -1.64
CA ASN A 279 -13.49 -13.83 -0.17
C ASN A 279 -14.95 -14.14 0.27
N ASP A 280 -15.87 -14.41 -0.68
CA ASP A 280 -17.26 -14.80 -0.45
C ASP A 280 -17.49 -16.31 -0.61
N GLN A 281 -16.43 -17.09 -0.86
CA GLN A 281 -16.47 -18.54 -1.02
C GLN A 281 -15.91 -19.26 0.23
N PRO A 282 -16.75 -19.51 1.24
CA PRO A 282 -16.34 -20.11 2.51
C PRO A 282 -16.01 -21.60 2.39
N TYR A 283 -16.30 -22.25 1.27
CA TYR A 283 -16.00 -23.66 1.03
C TYR A 283 -15.53 -23.85 -0.39
N ILE A 284 -14.41 -24.55 -0.55
CA ILE A 284 -13.83 -24.92 -1.83
C ILE A 284 -13.66 -26.44 -1.85
N GLU A 285 -14.34 -27.09 -2.79
CA GLU A 285 -14.27 -28.54 -2.94
C GLU A 285 -12.83 -29.00 -3.22
N GLY A 286 -12.38 -30.00 -2.45
CA GLY A 286 -11.04 -30.59 -2.59
C GLY A 286 -9.92 -29.83 -1.87
N TYR A 287 -10.25 -28.78 -1.12
CA TYR A 287 -9.29 -27.96 -0.37
C TYR A 287 -9.60 -27.90 1.14
N THR A 288 -10.38 -28.84 1.68
CA THR A 288 -10.65 -28.87 3.12
C THR A 288 -9.39 -29.19 3.92
N ASN A 289 -9.37 -28.88 5.23
CA ASN A 289 -8.29 -29.31 6.11
C ASN A 289 -8.09 -30.82 6.04
N GLN A 290 -9.18 -31.60 5.91
CA GLN A 290 -9.10 -33.06 5.78
C GLN A 290 -8.48 -33.52 4.46
N ASP A 291 -8.70 -32.80 3.36
CA ASP A 291 -8.06 -33.11 2.07
C ASP A 291 -6.53 -33.01 2.20
N ILE A 292 -6.04 -31.99 2.90
CA ILE A 292 -4.61 -31.76 3.16
C ILE A 292 -4.06 -32.83 4.12
N ILE A 293 -4.72 -33.03 5.27
CA ILE A 293 -4.31 -34.03 6.29
C ILE A 293 -4.26 -35.45 5.73
N SER A 294 -5.16 -35.79 4.80
CA SER A 294 -5.20 -37.12 4.17
C SER A 294 -4.08 -37.36 3.15
N GLY A 295 -3.23 -36.37 2.91
CA GLY A 295 -2.08 -36.45 2.03
C GLY A 295 -2.36 -36.15 0.56
N LYS A 296 -3.57 -35.66 0.20
CA LYS A 296 -3.89 -35.33 -1.21
C LYS A 296 -2.98 -34.25 -1.79
N PHE A 297 -2.44 -33.38 -0.93
CA PHE A 297 -1.52 -32.30 -1.30
C PHE A 297 -0.04 -32.67 -1.09
N ASP A 298 0.31 -33.86 -0.61
CA ASP A 298 1.70 -34.17 -0.22
C ASP A 298 2.68 -34.10 -1.38
N ALA A 299 2.26 -34.49 -2.59
CA ALA A 299 3.08 -34.35 -3.78
C ALA A 299 3.36 -32.88 -4.12
N TYR A 300 2.35 -32.02 -3.98
CA TYR A 300 2.49 -30.57 -4.15
C TYR A 300 3.38 -29.97 -3.06
N LEU A 301 3.12 -30.26 -1.79
CA LEU A 301 3.88 -29.76 -0.64
C LEU A 301 5.34 -30.23 -0.68
N THR A 302 5.59 -31.48 -1.08
CA THR A 302 6.95 -32.02 -1.28
C THR A 302 7.70 -31.26 -2.36
N LYS A 303 7.07 -31.06 -3.54
CA LYS A 303 7.64 -30.25 -4.63
C LYS A 303 7.95 -28.83 -4.15
N TYR A 304 7.03 -28.23 -3.40
CA TYR A 304 7.17 -26.89 -2.84
C TYR A 304 8.34 -26.79 -1.85
N ALA A 305 8.43 -27.72 -0.90
CA ALA A 305 9.50 -27.79 0.11
C ALA A 305 10.88 -28.02 -0.53
N GLN A 306 10.96 -28.87 -1.56
CA GLN A 306 12.19 -29.09 -2.33
C GLN A 306 12.61 -27.85 -3.12
N ALA A 307 11.65 -27.12 -3.70
CA ALA A 307 11.92 -25.86 -4.39
C ALA A 307 12.43 -24.77 -3.43
N LEU A 308 11.85 -24.66 -2.22
CA LEU A 308 12.34 -23.77 -1.17
C LEU A 308 13.77 -24.14 -0.75
N THR A 309 14.03 -25.43 -0.52
CA THR A 309 15.37 -25.93 -0.18
C THR A 309 16.38 -25.63 -1.28
N SER A 310 16.00 -25.79 -2.55
CA SER A 310 16.85 -25.48 -3.71
C SER A 310 17.11 -23.97 -3.85
N ASN A 311 16.14 -23.14 -3.48
CA ASN A 311 16.29 -21.69 -3.48
C ASN A 311 17.21 -21.20 -2.36
N GLY A 312 17.24 -21.89 -1.21
CA GLY A 312 18.23 -21.68 -0.16
C GLY A 312 18.15 -20.34 0.57
N MET A 313 17.07 -19.58 0.38
CA MET A 313 16.83 -18.27 1.00
C MET A 313 15.60 -18.33 1.90
N PRO A 314 15.68 -17.84 3.16
CA PRO A 314 14.54 -17.90 4.06
C PRO A 314 13.35 -17.04 3.64
N LEU A 315 12.16 -17.43 4.07
CA LEU A 315 10.95 -16.62 4.02
C LEU A 315 10.09 -16.88 5.26
N VAL A 316 9.19 -15.94 5.56
CA VAL A 316 8.09 -16.15 6.50
C VAL A 316 6.94 -16.81 5.76
N ILE A 317 6.38 -17.88 6.33
CA ILE A 317 5.17 -18.55 5.87
C ILE A 317 4.07 -18.28 6.89
N ARG A 318 3.11 -17.45 6.49
CA ARG A 318 1.86 -17.16 7.20
C ARG A 318 0.76 -18.06 6.61
N LEU A 319 0.81 -19.35 6.96
CA LEU A 319 -0.10 -20.38 6.43
C LEU A 319 -1.51 -20.18 6.99
N ASP A 320 -2.52 -20.12 6.13
CA ASP A 320 -3.94 -20.16 6.49
C ASP A 320 -4.26 -19.23 7.69
N HIS A 321 -3.91 -17.96 7.50
CA HIS A 321 -4.10 -16.86 8.44
C HIS A 321 -5.58 -16.64 8.82
N GLU A 322 -5.83 -15.94 9.93
CA GLU A 322 -7.18 -15.59 10.41
C GLU A 322 -8.11 -16.80 10.60
N MET A 323 -7.52 -17.95 10.91
CA MET A 323 -8.22 -19.23 11.08
C MET A 323 -9.34 -19.19 12.12
N ASN A 324 -9.23 -18.31 13.11
CA ASN A 324 -10.22 -18.08 14.17
C ASN A 324 -11.50 -17.37 13.66
N GLY A 325 -11.47 -16.82 12.44
CA GLY A 325 -12.62 -16.31 11.69
C GLY A 325 -13.55 -17.40 11.16
N GLN A 326 -14.46 -16.99 10.27
CA GLN A 326 -15.45 -17.87 9.62
C GLN A 326 -15.63 -17.55 8.12
N TRP A 327 -14.73 -16.76 7.55
CA TRP A 327 -14.79 -16.29 6.15
C TRP A 327 -13.91 -17.12 5.21
N TYR A 328 -12.83 -17.71 5.70
CA TYR A 328 -11.92 -18.51 4.88
C TYR A 328 -12.23 -20.00 4.89
N ASN A 329 -11.76 -20.69 3.85
CA ASN A 329 -12.00 -22.11 3.60
C ASN A 329 -11.38 -23.02 4.67
N TRP A 330 -10.28 -22.61 5.32
CA TRP A 330 -9.57 -23.38 6.35
C TRP A 330 -10.14 -23.17 7.77
N SER A 331 -11.07 -22.22 7.97
CA SER A 331 -11.73 -22.02 9.27
C SER A 331 -12.51 -23.27 9.68
N GLU A 332 -12.61 -23.53 10.98
CA GLU A 332 -13.33 -24.69 11.51
C GLU A 332 -14.81 -24.37 11.68
N SER A 333 -15.66 -24.92 10.81
CA SER A 333 -17.11 -24.86 10.95
C SER A 333 -17.80 -25.83 9.98
N SER A 334 -19.09 -26.06 10.18
CA SER A 334 -19.92 -26.83 9.23
C SER A 334 -20.02 -26.17 7.85
N LYS A 335 -19.92 -24.83 7.76
CA LYS A 335 -19.98 -24.07 6.49
C LYS A 335 -18.75 -24.33 5.62
N GLN A 336 -17.58 -24.43 6.25
CA GLN A 336 -16.29 -24.76 5.64
C GLN A 336 -16.08 -26.27 5.45
N GLN A 337 -16.90 -27.10 6.11
CA GLN A 337 -16.73 -28.56 6.19
C GLN A 337 -15.41 -29.00 6.88
N ASN A 338 -14.93 -28.19 7.83
CA ASN A 338 -13.76 -28.50 8.63
C ASN A 338 -14.17 -28.83 10.06
N ALA A 339 -13.71 -29.99 10.54
CA ALA A 339 -13.95 -30.43 11.91
C ALA A 339 -13.16 -29.59 12.93
N ALA A 340 -13.64 -29.55 14.17
CA ALA A 340 -12.89 -28.93 15.27
C ALA A 340 -11.52 -29.59 15.45
N GLY A 341 -10.46 -28.78 15.60
CA GLY A 341 -9.07 -29.23 15.68
C GLY A 341 -8.42 -29.64 14.35
N SER A 342 -9.16 -29.62 13.23
CA SER A 342 -8.60 -29.96 11.92
C SER A 342 -7.59 -28.92 11.43
N TYR A 343 -7.72 -27.65 11.80
CA TYR A 343 -6.74 -26.62 11.43
C TYR A 343 -5.36 -26.95 12.02
N LYS A 344 -5.32 -27.33 13.30
CA LYS A 344 -4.10 -27.75 14.00
C LYS A 344 -3.44 -28.94 13.32
N ALA A 345 -4.23 -29.97 13.01
CA ALA A 345 -3.73 -31.17 12.34
C ALA A 345 -3.19 -30.85 10.94
N MET A 346 -3.88 -29.99 10.18
CA MET A 346 -3.45 -29.52 8.86
C MET A 346 -2.11 -28.76 8.95
N TRP A 347 -1.99 -27.80 9.87
CA TRP A 347 -0.75 -27.05 10.08
C TRP A 347 0.42 -27.99 10.38
N GLN A 348 0.24 -28.90 11.33
CA GLN A 348 1.27 -29.84 11.75
C GLN A 348 1.69 -30.77 10.60
N HIS A 349 0.73 -31.20 9.78
CA HIS A 349 0.98 -32.02 8.60
C HIS A 349 1.84 -31.27 7.57
N VAL A 350 1.47 -30.03 7.20
CA VAL A 350 2.26 -29.20 6.27
C VAL A 350 3.67 -28.95 6.80
N TRP A 351 3.78 -28.59 8.09
CA TRP A 351 5.07 -28.40 8.74
C TRP A 351 5.94 -29.67 8.70
N GLN A 352 5.34 -30.84 8.90
CA GLN A 352 6.05 -32.12 8.86
C GLN A 352 6.57 -32.44 7.46
N VAL A 353 5.77 -32.22 6.41
CA VAL A 353 6.25 -32.40 5.02
C VAL A 353 7.44 -31.48 4.72
N PHE A 354 7.43 -30.24 5.21
CA PHE A 354 8.57 -29.32 5.09
C PHE A 354 9.76 -29.78 5.91
N GLN A 355 9.54 -30.31 7.12
CA GLN A 355 10.60 -30.86 7.96
C GLN A 355 11.31 -32.04 7.28
N ASP A 356 10.54 -32.98 6.72
CA ASP A 356 11.04 -34.20 6.10
C ASP A 356 11.84 -33.92 4.82
N ASN A 357 11.56 -32.79 4.16
CA ASN A 357 12.28 -32.32 2.98
C ASN A 357 13.38 -31.29 3.31
N GLY A 358 13.68 -31.05 4.59
CA GLY A 358 14.73 -30.13 5.02
C GLY A 358 14.42 -28.65 4.81
N ALA A 359 13.19 -28.29 4.46
CA ALA A 359 12.79 -26.92 4.13
C ALA A 359 12.61 -26.02 5.37
N ASN A 360 12.40 -26.60 6.56
CA ASN A 360 12.23 -25.84 7.82
C ASN A 360 13.44 -25.01 8.24
N GLN A 361 14.62 -25.26 7.68
CA GLN A 361 15.79 -24.41 7.88
C GLN A 361 15.67 -23.05 7.15
N TYR A 362 14.76 -22.94 6.19
CA TYR A 362 14.45 -21.73 5.41
C TYR A 362 13.05 -21.17 5.69
N ALA A 363 12.10 -21.98 6.16
CA ALA A 363 10.76 -21.51 6.52
C ALA A 363 10.72 -20.96 7.95
N ILE A 364 10.27 -19.71 8.13
CA ILE A 364 9.87 -19.13 9.42
C ILE A 364 8.36 -19.24 9.51
N TRP A 365 7.86 -20.07 10.42
CA TRP A 365 6.44 -20.36 10.56
C TRP A 365 5.74 -19.32 11.43
N ASP A 366 4.81 -18.56 10.85
CA ASP A 366 4.08 -17.48 11.52
C ASP A 366 2.59 -17.83 11.68
N TRP A 367 2.18 -18.10 12.93
CA TRP A 367 0.77 -18.38 13.27
C TRP A 367 0.03 -17.08 13.59
N SER A 368 -0.98 -16.73 12.77
CA SER A 368 -1.59 -15.41 12.76
C SER A 368 -3.13 -15.41 12.81
N PRO A 369 -3.76 -15.28 13.99
CA PRO A 369 -5.20 -15.04 14.12
C PRO A 369 -5.64 -13.62 13.69
N SER A 370 -6.94 -13.45 13.42
CA SER A 370 -7.61 -12.13 13.32
C SER A 370 -7.94 -11.58 14.71
N ARG A 371 -8.11 -10.26 14.83
CA ARG A 371 -8.61 -9.62 16.05
C ARG A 371 -9.93 -10.23 16.54
N ILE A 372 -9.96 -10.59 17.82
CA ILE A 372 -11.03 -11.44 18.39
C ILE A 372 -12.38 -10.73 18.49
N ASP A 373 -12.38 -9.43 18.73
CA ASP A 373 -13.60 -8.64 18.96
C ASP A 373 -14.46 -8.51 17.69
N LYS A 374 -13.90 -8.82 16.52
CA LYS A 374 -14.57 -8.76 15.21
C LYS A 374 -14.97 -10.12 14.62
N LEU A 375 -14.94 -11.19 15.41
CA LEU A 375 -15.36 -12.53 14.99
C LEU A 375 -16.89 -12.72 14.93
N GLY A 376 -17.67 -11.67 15.22
CA GLY A 376 -19.14 -11.68 15.10
C GLY A 376 -19.89 -12.45 16.20
N ASN A 377 -19.20 -13.20 17.06
CA ASN A 377 -19.82 -13.89 18.20
C ASN A 377 -18.86 -13.98 19.39
N THR A 378 -19.33 -13.64 20.59
CA THR A 378 -18.53 -13.65 21.83
C THR A 378 -17.97 -15.01 22.20
N LYS A 379 -18.62 -16.12 21.78
CA LYS A 379 -18.10 -17.47 22.03
C LYS A 379 -16.76 -17.76 21.33
N TYR A 380 -16.48 -17.04 20.23
CA TYR A 380 -15.23 -17.14 19.47
C TYR A 380 -14.13 -16.24 20.04
N GLN A 381 -14.42 -15.47 21.08
CA GLN A 381 -13.49 -14.48 21.65
C GLN A 381 -12.76 -15.00 22.89
N THR A 382 -12.91 -16.27 23.22
CA THR A 382 -12.35 -16.84 24.44
C THR A 382 -10.93 -17.34 24.23
N LEU A 383 -10.14 -17.37 25.31
CA LEU A 383 -8.79 -17.94 25.28
C LEU A 383 -8.80 -19.42 24.82
N GLU A 384 -9.77 -20.21 25.32
CA GLU A 384 -9.93 -21.62 24.93
C GLU A 384 -10.18 -21.76 23.42
N TYR A 385 -11.02 -20.90 22.85
CA TYR A 385 -11.24 -20.88 21.41
C TYR A 385 -9.97 -20.60 20.63
N MET A 386 -9.17 -19.60 21.05
CA MET A 386 -7.87 -19.32 20.42
C MET A 386 -6.87 -20.49 20.57
N GLN A 387 -6.81 -21.13 21.74
CA GLN A 387 -5.93 -22.28 22.01
C GLN A 387 -6.20 -23.49 21.10
N ASN A 388 -7.45 -23.67 20.66
CA ASN A 388 -7.83 -24.75 19.77
C ASN A 388 -7.11 -24.66 18.40
N TYR A 389 -6.79 -23.45 17.95
CA TYR A 389 -6.08 -23.22 16.68
C TYR A 389 -4.56 -23.22 16.80
N TYR A 390 -3.99 -23.09 18.00
CA TYR A 390 -2.53 -23.01 18.16
C TYR A 390 -1.87 -24.38 17.95
N PRO A 391 -1.02 -24.55 16.92
CA PRO A 391 -0.49 -25.87 16.56
C PRO A 391 0.55 -26.40 17.56
N GLY A 392 1.13 -25.53 18.40
CA GLY A 392 2.09 -25.87 19.43
C GLY A 392 3.45 -25.23 19.18
N ALA A 393 4.23 -25.04 20.25
CA ALA A 393 5.43 -24.21 20.24
C ALA A 393 6.56 -24.68 19.30
N GLN A 394 6.60 -25.98 18.94
CA GLN A 394 7.59 -26.54 18.01
C GLN A 394 7.28 -26.24 16.53
N TYR A 395 6.01 -25.95 16.22
CA TYR A 395 5.54 -25.75 14.85
C TYR A 395 5.45 -24.27 14.45
N VAL A 396 5.84 -23.36 15.35
CA VAL A 396 5.64 -21.93 15.24
C VAL A 396 6.92 -21.23 15.64
N ASP A 397 7.47 -20.40 14.77
CA ASP A 397 8.63 -19.56 15.06
C ASP A 397 8.19 -18.19 15.58
N TRP A 398 7.24 -17.56 14.89
CA TRP A 398 6.62 -16.29 15.25
C TRP A 398 5.11 -16.43 15.38
N VAL A 399 4.51 -15.55 16.15
CA VAL A 399 3.05 -15.37 16.15
C VAL A 399 2.74 -14.02 15.55
N GLY A 400 1.54 -13.86 15.02
CA GLY A 400 1.12 -12.57 14.55
C GLY A 400 -0.35 -12.32 14.72
N MET A 401 -0.83 -11.26 14.09
CA MET A 401 -2.26 -11.04 13.95
C MET A 401 -2.61 -10.11 12.79
N SER A 402 -3.82 -10.28 12.27
CA SER A 402 -4.47 -9.28 11.42
C SER A 402 -5.37 -8.38 12.27
N GLY A 403 -5.33 -7.07 12.02
CA GLY A 403 -6.11 -6.10 12.77
C GLY A 403 -6.31 -4.80 12.00
N TYR A 404 -7.57 -4.45 11.76
CA TYR A 404 -7.95 -3.26 11.00
C TYR A 404 -8.84 -2.33 11.81
N TYR A 405 -8.65 -1.03 11.64
CA TYR A 405 -9.56 0.00 12.12
C TYR A 405 -10.54 0.40 11.01
N ARG A 406 -11.79 -0.07 11.09
CA ARG A 406 -12.77 0.01 9.98
C ARG A 406 -13.98 0.92 10.23
N ASP A 407 -14.26 1.25 11.48
CA ASP A 407 -15.53 1.83 11.91
C ASP A 407 -15.29 3.14 12.67
N ALA A 408 -15.96 4.22 12.22
CA ALA A 408 -15.84 5.53 12.84
C ALA A 408 -16.34 5.60 14.30
N THR A 409 -17.17 4.63 14.71
CA THR A 409 -17.70 4.52 16.07
C THR A 409 -16.70 3.89 17.04
N GLU A 410 -15.69 3.21 16.53
CA GLU A 410 -14.60 2.66 17.34
C GLU A 410 -13.63 3.76 17.75
N GLN A 411 -13.04 3.58 18.94
CA GLN A 411 -11.90 4.40 19.35
C GLN A 411 -10.73 4.12 18.41
N PRO A 412 -10.15 5.15 17.76
CA PRO A 412 -9.05 4.99 16.82
C PRO A 412 -7.73 4.80 17.58
N THR A 413 -7.62 3.70 18.31
CA THR A 413 -6.45 3.41 19.14
C THR A 413 -5.91 2.01 18.87
N PHE A 414 -4.60 1.86 19.11
CA PHE A 414 -3.92 0.58 19.14
C PHE A 414 -4.61 -0.38 20.10
N GLU A 415 -4.89 0.07 21.33
CA GLU A 415 -5.47 -0.78 22.38
C GLU A 415 -6.83 -1.35 21.96
N ASN A 416 -7.69 -0.52 21.35
CA ASN A 416 -8.99 -0.98 20.84
C ASN A 416 -8.84 -2.01 19.72
N THR A 417 -7.81 -1.91 18.88
CA THR A 417 -7.61 -2.79 17.72
C THR A 417 -6.90 -4.10 18.09
N PHE A 418 -5.90 -4.03 18.97
CA PHE A 418 -4.95 -5.11 19.18
C PHE A 418 -4.94 -5.66 20.61
N GLY A 419 -5.23 -4.83 21.63
CA GLY A 419 -4.96 -5.14 23.05
C GLY A 419 -5.55 -6.47 23.52
N ALA A 420 -6.85 -6.68 23.28
CA ALA A 420 -7.53 -7.90 23.69
C ALA A 420 -6.98 -9.17 23.00
N THR A 421 -6.56 -9.07 21.74
CA THR A 421 -6.01 -10.19 20.98
C THR A 421 -4.58 -10.48 21.40
N LEU A 422 -3.75 -9.44 21.58
CA LEU A 422 -2.38 -9.56 22.08
C LEU A 422 -2.35 -10.20 23.47
N ALA A 423 -3.29 -9.85 24.34
CA ALA A 423 -3.42 -10.47 25.66
C ALA A 423 -3.65 -11.99 25.59
N GLN A 424 -4.39 -12.48 24.59
CA GLN A 424 -4.56 -13.92 24.38
C GLN A 424 -3.34 -14.55 23.71
N ILE A 425 -2.77 -13.93 22.68
CA ILE A 425 -1.55 -14.43 22.00
C ILE A 425 -0.43 -14.65 23.02
N ARG A 426 -0.18 -13.69 23.91
CA ARG A 426 0.84 -13.77 24.97
C ARG A 426 0.62 -14.93 25.94
N GLN A 427 -0.62 -15.37 26.15
CA GLN A 427 -0.96 -16.54 26.97
C GLN A 427 -0.86 -17.86 26.20
N VAL A 428 -1.24 -17.86 24.92
CA VAL A 428 -1.24 -19.06 24.06
C VAL A 428 0.17 -19.45 23.64
N ALA A 429 1.00 -18.46 23.31
CA ALA A 429 2.32 -18.64 22.73
C ALA A 429 3.37 -17.79 23.48
N PRO A 430 3.59 -18.04 24.78
CA PRO A 430 4.49 -17.22 25.59
C PRO A 430 5.92 -17.23 25.03
N GLY A 431 6.55 -16.06 24.98
CA GLY A 431 7.94 -15.88 24.56
C GLY A 431 8.18 -15.90 23.04
N LYS A 432 7.14 -16.04 22.22
CA LYS A 432 7.24 -15.87 20.76
C LYS A 432 7.22 -14.39 20.41
N GLY A 433 8.03 -13.98 19.43
CA GLY A 433 7.95 -12.64 18.85
C GLY A 433 6.63 -12.46 18.11
N ILE A 434 6.03 -11.28 18.27
CA ILE A 434 4.72 -10.92 17.70
C ILE A 434 4.91 -10.00 16.49
N VAL A 435 4.39 -10.37 15.33
CA VAL A 435 4.33 -9.50 14.15
C VAL A 435 2.87 -9.11 13.87
N LEU A 436 2.58 -7.81 13.77
CA LEU A 436 1.27 -7.36 13.32
C LEU A 436 1.19 -7.52 11.79
N ASN A 437 0.95 -8.74 11.33
CA ASN A 437 1.19 -9.19 9.95
C ASN A 437 0.28 -8.58 8.89
N GLU A 438 -0.87 -8.05 9.29
CA GLU A 438 -1.75 -7.36 8.35
C GLU A 438 -2.55 -6.30 9.10
N ILE A 439 -2.12 -5.04 8.95
CA ILE A 439 -2.76 -3.92 9.63
C ILE A 439 -3.13 -2.81 8.66
N GLY A 440 -4.20 -2.08 8.97
CA GLY A 440 -4.62 -0.93 8.19
C GLY A 440 -5.73 -0.15 8.88
N ALA A 441 -5.81 1.13 8.55
CA ALA A 441 -6.87 2.02 9.02
C ALA A 441 -7.51 2.75 7.84
N THR A 442 -8.84 2.85 7.85
CA THR A 442 -9.60 3.48 6.78
C THR A 442 -9.74 4.95 7.12
N GLU A 443 -9.98 5.77 6.11
CA GLU A 443 -10.39 7.14 6.32
C GLU A 443 -11.83 7.17 6.89
N THR A 444 -11.94 7.10 8.22
CA THR A 444 -13.17 7.32 8.98
C THR A 444 -13.05 8.55 9.87
N GLY A 445 -14.19 8.98 10.41
CA GLY A 445 -14.27 10.24 11.16
C GLY A 445 -14.32 11.44 10.23
N GLY A 446 -14.67 12.60 10.78
CA GLY A 446 -14.91 13.83 10.00
C GLY A 446 -13.66 14.42 9.34
N SER A 447 -13.70 15.74 9.10
CA SER A 447 -12.72 16.52 8.34
C SER A 447 -11.24 16.29 8.69
N VAL A 448 -10.36 16.76 7.80
CA VAL A 448 -8.88 16.68 7.93
C VAL A 448 -8.31 17.12 9.28
N SER A 449 -8.96 18.06 9.96
CA SER A 449 -8.54 18.54 11.28
C SER A 449 -8.78 17.56 12.45
N ASN A 450 -9.46 16.43 12.22
CA ASN A 450 -9.75 15.41 13.25
C ASN A 450 -9.77 14.00 12.63
N SER A 451 -8.71 13.68 11.89
CA SER A 451 -8.55 12.39 11.21
C SER A 451 -8.42 11.24 12.20
N GLN A 452 -9.38 10.31 12.20
CA GLN A 452 -9.30 9.12 13.05
C GLN A 452 -8.20 8.17 12.57
N LYS A 453 -7.91 8.13 11.26
CA LYS A 453 -6.78 7.35 10.74
C LYS A 453 -5.45 7.85 11.27
N SER A 454 -5.21 9.16 11.25
CA SER A 454 -3.99 9.74 11.82
C SER A 454 -3.89 9.46 13.33
N GLN A 455 -4.99 9.60 14.08
CA GLN A 455 -5.01 9.26 15.51
C GLN A 455 -4.69 7.78 15.78
N TRP A 456 -5.20 6.89 14.94
CA TRP A 456 -4.91 5.47 15.03
C TRP A 456 -3.44 5.17 14.74
N ILE A 457 -2.87 5.83 13.72
CA ILE A 457 -1.45 5.72 13.37
C ILE A 457 -0.56 6.23 14.50
N ASP A 458 -0.86 7.41 15.05
CA ASP A 458 -0.13 7.98 16.19
C ASP A 458 -0.17 7.01 17.39
N SER A 459 -1.37 6.48 17.71
CA SER A 459 -1.55 5.51 18.78
C SER A 459 -0.82 4.19 18.54
N LEU A 460 -0.69 3.74 17.29
CA LEU A 460 0.11 2.57 16.93
C LEU A 460 1.59 2.80 17.27
N PHE A 461 2.16 3.93 16.87
CA PHE A 461 3.57 4.22 17.15
C PHE A 461 3.84 4.49 18.63
N ASP A 462 2.90 5.12 19.36
CA ASP A 462 2.99 5.24 20.82
C ASP A 462 3.01 3.89 21.51
N ALA A 463 2.13 2.96 21.10
CA ALA A 463 2.10 1.62 21.66
C ALA A 463 3.35 0.82 21.29
N LEU A 464 3.93 1.03 20.11
CA LEU A 464 5.19 0.39 19.72
C LEU A 464 6.36 0.91 20.56
N ALA A 465 6.37 2.18 20.98
CA ALA A 465 7.41 2.72 21.85
C ALA A 465 7.29 2.24 23.31
N ASP A 466 6.10 1.78 23.71
CA ASP A 466 5.87 1.27 25.06
C ASP A 466 6.66 -0.02 25.31
N PRO A 467 7.54 -0.07 26.34
CA PRO A 467 8.26 -1.29 26.74
C PRO A 467 7.36 -2.49 27.06
N ALA A 468 6.09 -2.27 27.40
CA ALA A 468 5.10 -3.34 27.59
C ALA A 468 4.82 -4.13 26.30
N ASN A 469 5.11 -3.54 25.14
CA ASN A 469 4.95 -4.13 23.81
C ASN A 469 6.29 -4.48 23.15
N LYS A 470 7.38 -4.64 23.93
CA LYS A 470 8.70 -5.03 23.41
C LYS A 470 8.72 -6.40 22.72
N ASP A 471 7.71 -7.23 22.94
CA ASP A 471 7.51 -8.52 22.28
C ASP A 471 6.89 -8.38 20.88
N ILE A 472 6.40 -7.18 20.52
CA ILE A 472 6.02 -6.84 19.15
C ILE A 472 7.29 -6.50 18.36
N ILE A 473 7.73 -7.47 17.57
CA ILE A 473 8.97 -7.40 16.79
C ILE A 473 8.76 -6.75 15.41
N GLY A 474 7.55 -6.30 15.08
CA GLY A 474 7.29 -5.56 13.84
C GLY A 474 5.83 -5.57 13.41
N PHE A 475 5.59 -5.01 12.23
CA PHE A 475 4.29 -5.04 11.54
C PHE A 475 4.47 -5.08 10.02
N ALA A 476 3.42 -5.50 9.32
CA ALA A 476 3.29 -5.30 7.88
C ALA A 476 1.98 -4.54 7.59
N TYR A 477 2.13 -3.33 7.05
CA TYR A 477 0.99 -2.46 6.75
C TYR A 477 0.40 -2.81 5.38
N PHE A 478 -0.91 -2.97 5.34
CA PHE A 478 -1.67 -3.33 4.14
C PHE A 478 -2.06 -2.06 3.37
N SER A 479 -1.17 -1.59 2.48
CA SER A 479 -1.36 -0.33 1.75
C SER A 479 -2.09 -0.56 0.43
N GLU A 480 -3.35 -1.00 0.51
CA GLU A 480 -4.18 -1.31 -0.67
C GLU A 480 -5.63 -0.84 -0.51
N THR A 481 -6.35 -0.78 -1.63
CA THR A 481 -7.81 -0.65 -1.66
C THR A 481 -8.47 -2.02 -1.72
N ALA A 482 -9.24 -2.37 -0.68
CA ALA A 482 -9.93 -3.65 -0.61
C ALA A 482 -11.44 -3.46 -0.82
N THR A 483 -11.95 -3.96 -1.93
CA THR A 483 -13.40 -4.08 -2.15
C THR A 483 -13.89 -5.43 -1.63
N THR A 484 -14.77 -5.39 -0.65
CA THR A 484 -15.41 -6.58 -0.05
C THR A 484 -16.91 -6.56 -0.28
N ILE A 485 -17.54 -7.74 -0.30
CA ILE A 485 -19.00 -7.88 -0.26
C ILE A 485 -19.37 -8.27 1.16
N VAL A 486 -20.07 -7.41 1.89
CA VAL A 486 -20.61 -7.69 3.23
C VAL A 486 -22.12 -7.75 3.11
N ASP A 487 -22.72 -8.90 3.43
CA ASP A 487 -24.17 -9.15 3.33
C ASP A 487 -24.77 -8.78 1.96
N GLY A 488 -24.05 -9.10 0.88
CA GLY A 488 -24.46 -8.78 -0.50
C GLY A 488 -24.23 -7.32 -0.92
N THR A 489 -23.68 -6.47 -0.04
CA THR A 489 -23.36 -5.07 -0.33
C THR A 489 -21.86 -4.89 -0.57
N ARG A 490 -21.51 -4.21 -1.67
CA ARG A 490 -20.12 -3.90 -2.01
C ARG A 490 -19.60 -2.71 -1.19
N THR A 491 -18.58 -2.94 -0.38
CA THR A 491 -17.90 -1.95 0.46
C THR A 491 -16.43 -1.89 0.08
N THR A 492 -15.96 -0.74 -0.37
CA THR A 492 -14.53 -0.49 -0.63
C THR A 492 -13.92 0.20 0.57
N ASN A 493 -12.89 -0.41 1.15
CA ASN A 493 -12.07 0.22 2.17
C ASN A 493 -10.75 0.68 1.53
N ASP A 494 -10.31 1.89 1.86
CA ASP A 494 -9.06 2.45 1.39
C ASP A 494 -8.05 2.49 2.55
N TRP A 495 -7.17 1.47 2.60
CA TRP A 495 -6.18 1.33 3.66
C TRP A 495 -4.88 2.04 3.34
N ARG A 496 -4.66 2.46 2.08
CA ARG A 496 -3.40 3.01 1.57
C ARG A 496 -2.82 4.09 2.48
N LEU A 497 -1.51 4.09 2.65
CA LEU A 497 -0.83 5.13 3.46
C LEU A 497 -0.96 6.52 2.83
N ASP A 498 -0.97 6.59 1.50
CA ASP A 498 -1.09 7.80 0.69
C ASP A 498 -2.56 8.18 0.38
N SER A 499 -3.54 7.58 1.06
CA SER A 499 -4.97 7.92 0.90
C SER A 499 -5.26 9.39 1.17
N ARG A 500 -4.53 9.99 2.13
CA ARG A 500 -4.53 11.42 2.46
C ARG A 500 -3.16 11.86 2.97
N SER A 501 -2.83 13.14 2.76
CA SER A 501 -1.54 13.71 3.15
C SER A 501 -1.30 13.71 4.66
N ASP A 502 -2.35 13.86 5.48
CA ASP A 502 -2.23 13.84 6.94
C ASP A 502 -2.06 12.43 7.51
N SER A 503 -2.66 11.42 6.89
CA SER A 503 -2.43 10.00 7.20
C SER A 503 -0.99 9.59 6.85
N LEU A 504 -0.52 9.98 5.66
CA LEU A 504 0.86 9.76 5.23
C LEU A 504 1.86 10.46 6.16
N GLN A 505 1.61 11.72 6.52
CA GLN A 505 2.48 12.49 7.40
C GLN A 505 2.56 11.85 8.81
N ALA A 506 1.43 11.48 9.40
CA ALA A 506 1.40 10.80 10.71
C ALA A 506 2.23 9.50 10.67
N PHE A 507 2.11 8.72 9.60
CA PHE A 507 2.91 7.51 9.44
C PHE A 507 4.39 7.80 9.28
N ALA A 508 4.73 8.78 8.42
CA ALA A 508 6.12 9.19 8.18
C ALA A 508 6.79 9.72 9.45
N ASP A 509 6.08 10.46 10.30
CA ASP A 509 6.59 10.95 11.58
C ASP A 509 6.75 9.80 12.58
N GLY A 510 5.76 8.92 12.64
CA GLY A 510 5.79 7.73 13.50
C GLY A 510 6.96 6.81 13.21
N ILE A 511 7.17 6.41 11.95
CA ILE A 511 8.23 5.46 11.56
C ILE A 511 9.65 6.04 11.68
N LYS A 512 9.79 7.38 11.75
CA LYS A 512 11.08 8.07 11.96
C LYS A 512 11.47 8.17 13.43
N ARG A 513 10.55 7.87 14.35
CA ARG A 513 10.87 7.89 15.78
C ARG A 513 12.00 6.92 16.09
N THR A 514 12.85 7.30 17.05
CA THR A 514 14.03 6.53 17.44
C THR A 514 13.80 5.69 18.71
N ASP A 515 12.64 5.82 19.35
CA ASP A 515 12.23 5.11 20.57
C ASP A 515 11.44 3.82 20.30
N ILE A 516 11.33 3.42 19.03
CA ILE A 516 10.54 2.27 18.55
C ILE A 516 11.41 1.12 18.02
N ASP A 517 12.74 1.19 18.17
CA ASP A 517 13.72 0.16 17.76
C ASP A 517 13.63 -0.27 16.28
N TYR A 518 13.12 0.60 15.40
CA TYR A 518 13.21 0.40 13.96
C TYR A 518 14.57 0.88 13.45
N ASP A 519 15.40 -0.06 12.98
CA ASP A 519 16.67 0.24 12.30
C ASP A 519 16.42 0.29 10.78
N LEU A 520 15.76 1.36 10.33
CA LEU A 520 15.34 1.56 8.94
C LEU A 520 16.11 2.71 8.28
N GLN A 521 16.55 2.47 7.05
CA GLN A 521 17.29 3.44 6.26
C GLN A 521 16.38 4.48 5.62
N GLU A 522 16.89 5.71 5.45
CA GLU A 522 16.20 6.76 4.69
C GLU A 522 16.21 6.44 3.20
N VAL A 523 15.08 6.66 2.54
CA VAL A 523 14.99 6.48 1.08
C VAL A 523 15.75 7.61 0.39
N LYS A 524 16.67 7.24 -0.51
CA LYS A 524 17.39 8.14 -1.40
C LYS A 524 16.45 8.52 -2.55
N GLN A 525 16.23 9.82 -2.69
CA GLN A 525 15.43 10.39 -3.78
C GLN A 525 16.09 10.22 -5.14
#